data_AF-A0A7Y2BR38-F1
#
_entry.id   AF-A0A7Y2BR38-F1
#
_cell.length_a   1.000
_cell.length_b   1.000
_cell.length_c   1.000
_cell.angle_alpha   90.00
_cell.angle_beta   90.00
_cell.angle_gamma   90.00
#
_symmetry.space_group_name_H-M   'P 1'
#
loop_
_entity.id
_entity.type
_entity.pdbx_description
1 polymer ?
#
loop_
_entity_poly.entity_id
_entity_poly.type
_entity_poly.pdbx_seq_one_letter_code
_entity_poly.pdbx_strand_id
1 'polypeptide(L)'
;MTNLPDAFSHPPCEPLDHQAAARGFEDLAAGSPADGEAAKLVSELETDPAAKALFASVFGTSPFLAQLILRNPGFANDCLTRQPDEIFADLLSRVTQLAAGSASADDLMTGLRIARAHNALLTAMADLSGRWSIAEVCQHLSDFADAAVRAAVDWMLLDAARQSKIEPVDAANPSRDCGYVVLAMGKHGAGELNYSS
;
A
#
# COMPACT_ATOMS: atom_id res chain seq x y z
N MET A 1 -3.74 19.67 19.29
CA MET A 1 -4.45 20.11 18.08
C MET A 1 -4.14 19.06 17.02
N THR A 2 -4.95 18.02 16.96
CA THR A 2 -4.76 16.90 16.03
C THR A 2 -5.28 17.35 14.67
N ASN A 3 -4.38 17.51 13.70
CA ASN A 3 -4.69 17.86 12.31
C ASN A 3 -5.12 16.60 11.56
N LEU A 4 -6.30 16.07 11.89
CA LEU A 4 -7.04 15.31 10.89
C LEU A 4 -7.84 16.34 10.06
N PRO A 5 -7.59 16.48 8.75
CA PRO A 5 -8.52 17.17 7.86
C PRO A 5 -9.86 16.45 7.99
N ASP A 6 -10.93 17.20 8.31
CA ASP A 6 -12.32 16.76 8.46
C ASP A 6 -12.55 15.26 8.72
N ALA A 7 -12.84 14.95 9.99
CA ALA A 7 -13.21 13.64 10.52
C ALA A 7 -14.02 12.81 9.52
N PHE A 8 -13.58 11.56 9.31
CA PHE A 8 -14.22 10.48 8.54
C PHE A 8 -15.58 10.82 7.93
N SER A 9 -15.69 10.75 6.60
CA SER A 9 -16.93 11.04 5.87
C SER A 9 -18.16 10.30 6.43
N HIS A 10 -17.95 9.14 7.05
CA HIS A 10 -18.94 8.37 7.81
C HIS A 10 -18.33 7.78 9.09
N PRO A 11 -19.12 7.53 10.15
CA PRO A 11 -18.62 6.85 11.34
C PRO A 11 -18.06 5.46 10.97
N PRO A 12 -16.91 5.06 11.52
CA PRO A 12 -16.30 3.76 11.23
C PRO A 12 -17.25 2.61 11.57
N CYS A 13 -17.31 1.61 10.70
CA CYS A 13 -18.20 0.46 10.85
C CYS A 13 -17.87 -0.34 12.12
N GLU A 14 -18.89 -0.84 12.82
CA GLU A 14 -18.65 -1.72 13.98
C GLU A 14 -17.92 -3.00 13.56
N PRO A 15 -17.01 -3.52 14.41
CA PRO A 15 -16.31 -4.75 14.12
C PRO A 15 -17.27 -5.94 14.07
N LEU A 16 -17.15 -6.77 13.03
CA LEU A 16 -17.96 -7.98 12.90
C LEU A 16 -17.61 -9.03 13.97
N ASP A 17 -16.33 -9.16 14.31
CA ASP A 17 -15.84 -9.99 15.42
C ASP A 17 -15.12 -9.12 16.47
N HIS A 18 -15.82 -8.84 17.57
CA HIS A 18 -15.28 -8.08 18.70
C HIS A 18 -14.11 -8.79 19.40
N GLN A 19 -14.05 -10.13 19.40
CA GLN A 19 -12.93 -10.85 20.00
C GLN A 19 -11.68 -10.77 19.13
N ALA A 20 -11.84 -10.84 17.80
CA ALA A 20 -10.73 -10.61 16.87
C ALA A 20 -10.22 -9.17 16.97
N ALA A 21 -11.12 -8.20 17.11
CA ALA A 21 -10.76 -6.80 17.35
C ALA A 21 -9.92 -6.66 18.63
N ALA A 22 -10.36 -7.24 19.74
CA ALA A 22 -9.62 -7.20 21.01
C ALA A 22 -8.23 -7.83 20.89
N ARG A 23 -8.12 -9.03 20.30
CA ARG A 23 -6.83 -9.69 20.06
C ARG A 23 -5.89 -8.85 19.20
N GLY A 24 -6.40 -8.20 18.16
CA GLY A 24 -5.58 -7.33 17.30
C GLY A 24 -4.94 -6.17 18.06
N PHE A 25 -5.68 -5.55 18.99
CA PHE A 25 -5.11 -4.52 19.87
C PHE A 25 -4.09 -5.08 20.87
N GLU A 26 -4.38 -6.26 21.45
CA GLU A 26 -3.45 -6.94 22.36
C GLU A 26 -2.13 -7.28 21.65
N ASP A 27 -2.20 -7.86 20.45
CA ASP A 27 -1.04 -8.20 19.63
C ASP A 27 -0.24 -6.95 19.23
N LEU A 28 -0.92 -5.86 18.89
CA LEU A 28 -0.28 -4.58 18.56
C LEU A 28 0.46 -4.00 19.77
N ALA A 29 -0.17 -4.03 20.96
CA ALA A 29 0.44 -3.57 22.20
C ALA A 29 1.62 -4.46 22.62
N ALA A 30 1.49 -5.79 22.50
CA ALA A 30 2.56 -6.73 22.83
C ALA A 30 3.78 -6.59 21.90
N GLY A 31 3.55 -6.21 20.64
CA GLY A 31 4.60 -5.94 19.65
C GLY A 31 5.27 -4.55 19.79
N SER A 32 4.88 -3.73 20.76
CA SER A 32 5.35 -2.34 20.92
C SER A 32 6.49 -2.19 21.94
N PRO A 33 7.77 -2.21 21.53
CA PRO A 33 8.83 -1.67 22.38
C PRO A 33 8.56 -0.17 22.65
N ALA A 34 8.93 0.34 23.83
CA ALA A 34 8.50 1.64 24.35
C ALA A 34 8.69 2.85 23.41
N ASP A 35 9.69 2.82 22.53
CA ASP A 35 10.00 3.89 21.57
C ASP A 35 9.80 3.47 20.09
N GLY A 36 9.16 2.33 19.84
CA GLY A 36 8.98 1.75 18.51
C GLY A 36 7.83 2.35 17.70
N GLU A 37 7.78 2.05 16.40
CA GLU A 37 6.70 2.48 15.51
C GLU A 37 5.32 2.01 15.98
N ALA A 38 5.23 0.81 16.56
CA ALA A 38 4.00 0.29 17.14
C ALA A 38 3.55 1.08 18.38
N ALA A 39 4.47 1.53 19.24
CA ALA A 39 4.12 2.37 20.40
C ALA A 39 3.53 3.72 19.96
N LYS A 40 4.05 4.32 18.87
CA LYS A 40 3.48 5.54 18.28
C LYS A 40 2.05 5.31 17.80
N LEU A 41 1.83 4.23 17.06
CA LEU A 41 0.49 3.87 16.59
C LEU A 41 -0.48 3.63 17.75
N VAL A 42 -0.06 2.90 18.79
CA VAL A 42 -0.88 2.67 19.99
C VAL A 42 -1.24 4.00 20.66
N SER A 43 -0.26 4.89 20.84
CA SER A 43 -0.49 6.22 21.41
C SER A 43 -1.50 7.03 20.60
N GLU A 44 -1.42 7.01 19.26
CA GLU A 44 -2.39 7.71 18.40
C GLU A 44 -3.81 7.15 18.61
N LEU A 45 -3.95 5.82 18.59
CA LEU A 45 -5.22 5.12 18.78
C LEU A 45 -5.82 5.30 20.17
N GLU A 46 -5.02 5.57 21.20
CA GLU A 46 -5.53 5.92 22.54
C GLU A 46 -6.09 7.34 22.59
N THR A 47 -5.53 8.25 21.80
CA THR A 47 -5.93 9.67 21.78
C THR A 47 -7.08 9.97 20.81
N ASP A 48 -7.29 9.14 19.79
CA ASP A 48 -8.33 9.31 18.79
C ASP A 48 -9.34 8.13 18.81
N PRO A 49 -10.53 8.32 19.41
CA PRO A 49 -11.58 7.29 19.42
C PRO A 49 -12.06 6.86 18.04
N ALA A 50 -12.02 7.73 17.05
CA ALA A 50 -12.48 7.42 15.71
C ALA A 50 -11.45 6.57 14.96
N ALA A 51 -10.15 6.89 15.09
CA ALA A 51 -9.07 6.02 14.63
C ALA A 51 -9.12 4.65 15.31
N LYS A 52 -9.37 4.61 16.63
CA LYS A 52 -9.54 3.36 17.38
C LYS A 52 -10.70 2.51 16.85
N ALA A 53 -11.84 3.13 16.57
CA ALA A 53 -13.00 2.43 16.03
C ALA A 53 -12.73 1.89 14.61
N LEU A 54 -12.02 2.65 13.75
CA LEU A 54 -11.57 2.17 12.45
C LEU A 54 -10.67 0.93 12.57
N PHE A 55 -9.65 0.98 13.45
CA PHE A 55 -8.76 -0.17 13.66
C PHE A 55 -9.48 -1.37 14.26
N ALA A 56 -10.43 -1.13 15.16
CA ALA A 56 -11.29 -2.19 15.68
C ALA A 56 -12.05 -2.88 14.55
N SER A 57 -12.64 -2.09 13.64
CA SER A 57 -13.33 -2.57 12.44
C SER A 57 -12.42 -3.44 11.57
N VAL A 58 -11.20 -2.98 11.30
CA VAL A 58 -10.22 -3.71 10.50
C VAL A 58 -9.82 -5.02 11.17
N PHE A 59 -9.44 -4.99 12.44
CA PHE A 59 -9.05 -6.19 13.20
C PHE A 59 -10.20 -7.20 13.34
N GLY A 60 -11.44 -6.71 13.47
CA GLY A 60 -12.64 -7.54 13.59
C GLY A 60 -13.18 -8.08 12.27
N THR A 61 -12.70 -7.60 11.12
CA THR A 61 -13.29 -7.92 9.80
C THR A 61 -12.30 -8.56 8.84
N SER A 62 -11.01 -8.22 8.91
CA SER A 62 -10.01 -8.68 7.93
C SER A 62 -8.74 -9.17 8.61
N PRO A 63 -8.58 -10.50 8.77
CA PRO A 63 -7.34 -11.09 9.28
C PRO A 63 -6.11 -10.74 8.44
N PHE A 64 -6.30 -10.52 7.13
CA PHE A 64 -5.24 -10.09 6.24
C PHE A 64 -4.75 -8.67 6.58
N LEU A 65 -5.65 -7.70 6.69
CA LEU A 65 -5.28 -6.32 7.03
C LEU A 65 -4.73 -6.22 8.46
N ALA A 66 -5.29 -7.00 9.38
CA ALA A 66 -4.75 -7.13 10.74
C ALA A 66 -3.27 -7.52 10.73
N GLN A 67 -2.90 -8.55 9.96
CA GLN A 67 -1.50 -8.97 9.83
C GLN A 67 -0.63 -7.89 9.18
N LEU A 68 -1.15 -7.12 8.21
CA LEU A 68 -0.40 -6.03 7.60
C LEU A 68 -0.09 -4.92 8.59
N ILE A 69 -1.07 -4.54 9.42
CA ILE A 69 -0.90 -3.55 10.50
C ILE A 69 0.17 -4.02 11.48
N LEU A 70 0.06 -5.25 11.97
CA LEU A 70 0.99 -5.80 12.95
C LEU A 70 2.42 -5.93 12.41
N ARG A 71 2.58 -6.20 11.11
CA ARG A 71 3.90 -6.31 10.46
C ARG A 71 4.51 -4.96 10.11
N ASN A 72 3.70 -3.93 9.85
CA ASN A 72 4.15 -2.60 9.42
C ASN A 72 3.43 -1.49 10.21
N PRO A 73 3.63 -1.43 11.54
CA PRO A 73 2.92 -0.48 12.39
C PRO A 73 3.23 0.98 12.03
N GLY A 74 4.46 1.29 11.58
CA GLY A 74 4.81 2.63 11.10
C GLY A 74 4.01 3.03 9.87
N PHE A 75 3.85 2.13 8.90
CA PHE A 75 3.04 2.40 7.70
C PHE A 75 1.55 2.53 8.04
N ALA A 76 1.05 1.72 8.98
CA ALA A 76 -0.32 1.86 9.47
C ALA A 76 -0.55 3.22 10.17
N ASN A 77 0.44 3.72 10.92
CA ASN A 77 0.41 5.05 11.51
C ASN A 77 0.44 6.16 10.43
N ASP A 78 1.24 6.00 9.38
CA ASP A 78 1.23 6.92 8.24
C ASP A 78 -0.16 6.99 7.58
N CYS A 79 -0.82 5.84 7.38
CA CYS A 79 -2.18 5.78 6.82
C CYS A 79 -3.22 6.54 7.67
N LEU A 80 -3.01 6.63 8.99
CA LEU A 80 -3.84 7.43 9.87
C LEU A 80 -3.53 8.92 9.81
N THR A 81 -2.24 9.26 9.86
CA THR A 81 -1.78 10.62 10.17
C THR A 81 -1.49 11.48 8.94
N ARG A 82 -1.33 10.88 7.77
CA ARG A 82 -1.01 11.59 6.50
C ARG A 82 -2.18 11.52 5.51
N GLN A 83 -2.07 12.28 4.42
CA GLN A 83 -3.04 12.22 3.32
C GLN A 83 -2.83 10.97 2.45
N PRO A 84 -3.88 10.20 2.11
CA PRO A 84 -3.76 8.99 1.30
C PRO A 84 -3.06 9.23 -0.02
N ASP A 85 -3.37 10.35 -0.70
CA ASP A 85 -2.77 10.69 -1.99
C ASP A 85 -1.27 10.95 -1.89
N GLU A 86 -0.80 11.54 -0.79
CA GLU A 86 0.63 11.75 -0.55
C GLU A 86 1.36 10.43 -0.31
N ILE A 87 0.75 9.54 0.50
CA ILE A 87 1.31 8.21 0.76
C ILE A 87 1.32 7.38 -0.53
N PHE A 88 0.26 7.48 -1.34
CA PHE A 88 0.15 6.78 -2.61
C PHE A 88 1.20 7.26 -3.61
N ALA A 89 1.42 8.57 -3.71
CA ALA A 89 2.47 9.15 -4.55
C ALA A 89 3.87 8.67 -4.12
N ASP A 90 4.17 8.65 -2.81
CA ASP A 90 5.41 8.11 -2.28
C ASP A 90 5.58 6.62 -2.61
N LEU A 91 4.50 5.85 -2.49
CA LEU A 91 4.49 4.43 -2.79
C LEU A 91 4.76 4.17 -4.28
N LEU A 92 4.10 4.90 -5.19
CA LEU A 92 4.35 4.82 -6.63
C LEU A 92 5.80 5.21 -6.98
N SER A 93 6.32 6.28 -6.37
CA SER A 93 7.71 6.69 -6.55
C SER A 93 8.67 5.56 -6.14
N ARG A 94 8.41 4.89 -5.00
CA ARG A 94 9.24 3.74 -4.57
C ARG A 94 9.15 2.58 -5.56
N VAL A 95 7.94 2.25 -6.05
CA VAL A 95 7.73 1.18 -7.03
C VAL A 95 8.51 1.44 -8.31
N THR A 96 8.44 2.65 -8.85
CA THR A 96 9.19 3.00 -10.08
C THR A 96 10.71 2.90 -9.90
N GLN A 97 11.22 3.16 -8.70
CA GLN A 97 12.65 3.06 -8.39
C GLN A 97 13.13 1.61 -8.18
N LEU A 98 12.23 0.64 -7.95
CA LEU A 98 12.61 -0.76 -7.71
C LEU A 98 13.39 -1.35 -8.88
N ALA A 99 13.06 -0.99 -10.12
CA ALA A 99 13.74 -1.52 -11.30
C ALA A 99 15.25 -1.22 -11.30
N ALA A 100 15.62 0.03 -11.00
CA ALA A 100 17.02 0.43 -10.93
C ALA A 100 17.70 -0.02 -9.63
N GLY A 101 16.95 -0.03 -8.51
CA GLY A 101 17.46 -0.34 -7.18
C GLY A 101 17.63 -1.83 -6.85
N SER A 102 17.01 -2.74 -7.63
CA SER A 102 17.05 -4.18 -7.35
C SER A 102 18.27 -4.85 -8.01
N ALA A 103 19.11 -5.49 -7.19
CA ALA A 103 20.29 -6.20 -7.66
C ALA A 103 19.95 -7.53 -8.37
N SER A 104 18.84 -8.15 -7.98
CA SER A 104 18.35 -9.42 -8.53
C SER A 104 16.85 -9.39 -8.79
N ALA A 105 16.36 -10.40 -9.51
CA ALA A 105 14.92 -10.61 -9.70
C ALA A 105 14.21 -10.86 -8.37
N ASP A 106 14.86 -11.57 -7.44
CA ASP A 106 14.32 -11.88 -6.13
C ASP A 106 14.14 -10.63 -5.28
N ASP A 107 15.08 -9.68 -5.35
CA ASP A 107 14.98 -8.38 -4.66
C ASP A 107 13.80 -7.57 -5.21
N LEU A 108 13.66 -7.51 -6.54
CA LEU A 108 12.55 -6.84 -7.22
C LEU A 108 11.22 -7.45 -6.79
N MET A 109 11.10 -8.78 -6.86
CA MET A 109 9.88 -9.50 -6.51
C MET A 109 9.55 -9.31 -5.02
N THR A 110 10.54 -9.20 -4.15
CA THR A 110 10.35 -8.90 -2.72
C THR A 110 9.84 -7.47 -2.54
N GLY A 111 10.48 -6.48 -3.19
CA GLY A 111 10.06 -5.08 -3.16
C GLY A 111 8.63 -4.88 -3.66
N LEU A 112 8.26 -5.50 -4.78
CA LEU A 112 6.91 -5.44 -5.34
C LEU A 112 5.85 -6.07 -4.40
N ARG A 113 6.19 -7.15 -3.70
CA ARG A 113 5.27 -7.76 -2.72
C ARG A 113 5.05 -6.88 -1.50
N ILE A 114 6.11 -6.24 -1.00
CA ILE A 114 5.99 -5.27 0.10
C ILE A 114 5.16 -4.07 -0.35
N ALA A 115 5.44 -3.52 -1.54
CA ALA A 115 4.68 -2.41 -2.08
C ALA A 115 3.20 -2.77 -2.29
N ARG A 116 2.88 -3.98 -2.76
CA ARG A 116 1.50 -4.46 -2.89
C ARG A 116 0.80 -4.55 -1.55
N ALA A 117 1.50 -5.03 -0.52
CA ALA A 117 0.96 -5.10 0.84
C ALA A 117 0.66 -3.69 1.38
N HIS A 118 1.56 -2.73 1.19
CA HIS A 118 1.34 -1.33 1.56
C HIS A 118 0.17 -0.72 0.79
N ASN A 119 0.08 -0.95 -0.53
CA ASN A 119 -1.03 -0.45 -1.33
C ASN A 119 -2.38 -1.00 -0.85
N ALA A 120 -2.44 -2.30 -0.52
CA ALA A 120 -3.65 -2.94 -0.03
C ALA A 120 -4.09 -2.35 1.31
N LEU A 121 -3.15 -2.10 2.24
CA LEU A 121 -3.47 -1.47 3.52
C LEU A 121 -3.92 -0.02 3.34
N LEU A 122 -3.17 0.79 2.58
CA LEU A 122 -3.51 2.18 2.30
C LEU A 122 -4.91 2.31 1.68
N THR A 123 -5.17 1.53 0.63
CA THR A 123 -6.45 1.56 -0.09
C THR A 123 -7.60 1.17 0.83
N ALA A 124 -7.45 0.09 1.60
CA ALA A 124 -8.49 -0.34 2.54
C ALA A 124 -8.74 0.71 3.64
N MET A 125 -7.69 1.33 4.17
CA MET A 125 -7.82 2.38 5.18
C MET A 125 -8.50 3.62 4.62
N ALA A 126 -8.15 4.04 3.40
CA ALA A 126 -8.75 5.19 2.72
C ALA A 126 -10.23 4.95 2.36
N ASP A 127 -10.57 3.74 1.91
CA ASP A 127 -11.95 3.29 1.62
C ASP A 127 -12.80 3.27 2.89
N LEU A 128 -12.36 2.56 3.93
CA LEU A 128 -13.09 2.43 5.20
C LEU A 128 -13.22 3.75 5.96
N SER A 129 -12.29 4.68 5.75
CA SER A 129 -12.35 6.04 6.31
C SER A 129 -13.18 7.01 5.47
N GLY A 130 -13.61 6.61 4.28
CA GLY A 130 -14.33 7.45 3.32
C GLY A 130 -13.48 8.61 2.78
N ARG A 131 -12.14 8.47 2.80
CA ARG A 131 -11.19 9.45 2.24
C ARG A 131 -10.99 9.25 0.75
N TRP A 132 -11.24 8.05 0.25
CA TRP A 132 -11.38 7.75 -1.17
C TRP A 132 -12.78 7.21 -1.45
N SER A 133 -13.38 7.68 -2.53
CA SER A 133 -14.55 7.05 -3.13
C SER A 133 -14.18 5.69 -3.74
N ILE A 134 -15.19 4.85 -3.98
CA ILE A 134 -14.98 3.55 -4.64
C ILE A 134 -14.32 3.68 -6.02
N ALA A 135 -14.62 4.77 -6.75
CA ALA A 135 -14.02 5.04 -8.05
C ALA A 135 -12.52 5.35 -7.91
N GLU A 136 -12.15 6.16 -6.92
CA GLU A 136 -10.74 6.45 -6.60
C GLU A 136 -10.01 5.19 -6.15
N VAL A 137 -10.62 4.35 -5.31
CA VAL A 137 -10.08 3.04 -4.91
C VAL A 137 -9.75 2.18 -6.13
N CYS A 138 -10.70 2.04 -7.07
CA CYS A 138 -10.49 1.29 -8.30
C CYS A 138 -9.36 1.87 -9.16
N GLN A 139 -9.29 3.19 -9.28
CA GLN A 139 -8.25 3.88 -10.03
C GLN A 139 -6.87 3.67 -9.39
N HIS A 140 -6.73 3.88 -8.07
CA HIS A 140 -5.47 3.70 -7.35
C HIS A 140 -4.96 2.25 -7.41
N LEU A 141 -5.86 1.26 -7.34
CA LEU A 141 -5.49 -0.15 -7.54
C LEU A 141 -4.96 -0.40 -8.96
N SER A 142 -5.57 0.23 -9.96
CA SER A 142 -5.18 0.10 -11.37
C SER A 142 -3.85 0.80 -11.66
N ASP A 143 -3.67 2.02 -11.16
CA ASP A 143 -2.43 2.80 -11.28
C ASP A 143 -1.25 2.09 -10.60
N PHE A 144 -1.48 1.50 -9.43
CA PHE A 144 -0.47 0.68 -8.76
C PHE A 144 -0.09 -0.54 -9.59
N ALA A 145 -1.08 -1.23 -10.19
CA ALA A 145 -0.82 -2.39 -11.04
C ALA A 145 0.00 -2.00 -12.28
N ASP A 146 -0.31 -0.87 -12.92
CA ASP A 146 0.47 -0.33 -14.03
C ASP A 146 1.91 -0.03 -13.63
N ALA A 147 2.11 0.65 -12.50
CA ALA A 147 3.45 0.95 -11.99
C ALA A 147 4.25 -0.32 -11.67
N ALA A 148 3.62 -1.32 -11.06
CA ALA A 148 4.26 -2.60 -10.74
C ALA A 148 4.65 -3.39 -11.99
N VAL A 149 3.76 -3.46 -12.99
CA VAL A 149 4.06 -4.10 -14.28
C VAL A 149 5.19 -3.37 -14.99
N ARG A 150 5.14 -2.04 -15.02
CA ARG A 150 6.21 -1.22 -15.62
C ARG A 150 7.54 -1.43 -14.92
N ALA A 151 7.59 -1.44 -13.59
CA ALA A 151 8.81 -1.71 -12.83
C ALA A 151 9.39 -3.09 -13.15
N ALA A 152 8.54 -4.12 -13.33
CA ALA A 152 8.98 -5.44 -13.74
C ALA A 152 9.59 -5.45 -15.16
N VAL A 153 8.92 -4.80 -16.12
CA VAL A 153 9.43 -4.64 -17.50
C VAL A 153 10.74 -3.87 -17.52
N ASP A 154 10.80 -2.75 -16.83
CA ASP A 154 11.99 -1.91 -16.74
C ASP A 154 13.18 -2.68 -16.17
N TRP A 155 12.97 -3.47 -15.11
CA TRP A 155 14.02 -4.31 -14.54
C TRP A 155 14.52 -5.36 -15.54
N MET A 156 13.63 -6.05 -16.26
CA MET A 156 14.01 -7.06 -17.26
C MET A 156 14.81 -6.45 -18.41
N LEU A 157 14.43 -5.24 -18.86
CA LEU A 157 15.17 -4.52 -19.89
C LEU A 157 16.57 -4.12 -19.40
N LEU A 158 16.68 -3.61 -18.17
CA LEU A 158 17.97 -3.30 -17.56
C LEU A 158 18.85 -4.54 -17.38
N ASP A 159 18.27 -5.67 -16.96
CA ASP A 159 19.00 -6.94 -16.83
C ASP A 159 19.50 -7.46 -18.18
N ALA A 160 18.67 -7.40 -19.22
CA ALA A 160 19.08 -7.73 -20.58
C ALA A 160 20.20 -6.81 -21.09
N ALA A 161 20.15 -5.52 -20.74
CA ALA A 161 21.20 -4.57 -21.07
C ALA A 161 22.53 -4.87 -20.34
N ARG A 162 22.49 -5.22 -19.05
CA ARG A 162 23.68 -5.65 -18.28
C ARG A 162 24.34 -6.89 -18.91
N GLN A 163 23.54 -7.76 -19.50
CA GLN A 163 24.00 -8.95 -20.22
C GLN A 163 24.38 -8.67 -21.69
N SER A 164 24.42 -7.39 -22.11
CA SER A 164 24.73 -6.96 -23.47
C SER A 164 23.83 -7.56 -24.56
N LYS A 165 22.60 -7.94 -24.20
CA LYS A 165 21.61 -8.50 -25.15
C LYS A 165 20.85 -7.40 -25.89
N ILE A 166 20.69 -6.25 -25.26
CA ILE A 166 20.03 -5.06 -25.81
C ILE A 166 20.80 -3.80 -25.38
N GLU A 167 20.54 -2.69 -26.06
CA GLU A 167 21.03 -1.35 -25.69
C GLU A 167 19.81 -0.43 -25.55
N PRO A 168 19.36 -0.11 -24.32
CA PRO A 168 18.24 0.79 -24.10
C PRO A 168 18.57 2.19 -24.61
N VAL A 169 17.58 2.86 -25.22
CA VAL A 169 17.73 4.25 -25.69
C VAL A 169 18.00 5.20 -24.52
N ASP A 170 17.34 4.97 -23.39
CA ASP A 170 17.52 5.71 -22.14
C ASP A 170 17.51 4.74 -20.96
N ALA A 171 18.65 4.57 -20.28
CA ALA A 171 18.75 3.68 -19.12
C ALA A 171 17.93 4.17 -17.91
N ALA A 172 17.59 5.46 -17.83
CA ALA A 172 16.70 5.97 -16.78
C ALA A 172 15.21 5.66 -17.07
N ASN A 173 14.87 5.41 -18.33
CA ASN A 173 13.52 5.05 -18.77
C ASN A 173 13.58 3.89 -19.77
N PRO A 174 13.99 2.68 -19.35
CA PRO A 174 14.37 1.60 -20.26
C PRO A 174 13.20 1.08 -21.10
N SER A 175 11.95 1.14 -20.60
CA SER A 175 10.73 0.82 -21.37
C SER A 175 10.37 1.86 -22.43
N ARG A 176 10.91 3.08 -22.36
CA ARG A 176 10.58 4.12 -23.33
C ARG A 176 11.22 3.80 -24.69
N ASP A 177 10.40 3.83 -25.74
CA ASP A 177 10.82 3.62 -27.13
C ASP A 177 11.55 2.27 -27.38
N CYS A 178 11.33 1.27 -26.52
CA CYS A 178 11.99 -0.05 -26.61
C CYS A 178 11.28 -1.05 -27.56
N GLY A 179 10.10 -0.71 -28.07
CA GLY A 179 9.29 -1.57 -28.95
C GLY A 179 8.56 -2.72 -28.24
N TYR A 180 8.71 -2.87 -26.92
CA TYR A 180 7.96 -3.81 -26.11
C TYR A 180 6.66 -3.17 -25.61
N VAL A 181 5.54 -3.89 -25.71
CA VAL A 181 4.21 -3.40 -25.31
C VAL A 181 3.50 -4.43 -24.44
N VAL A 182 2.93 -3.96 -23.33
CA VAL A 182 2.02 -4.72 -22.48
C VAL A 182 0.63 -4.11 -22.63
N LEU A 183 -0.36 -4.95 -22.95
CA LEU A 183 -1.76 -4.52 -23.05
C LEU A 183 -2.54 -5.11 -21.87
N ALA A 184 -2.92 -4.25 -20.94
CA ALA A 184 -3.83 -4.60 -19.86
C ALA A 184 -5.23 -4.84 -20.44
N MET A 185 -5.85 -5.97 -20.10
CA MET A 185 -7.17 -6.38 -20.59
C MET A 185 -8.15 -6.54 -19.43
N GLY A 186 -9.46 -6.59 -19.73
CA GLY A 186 -10.50 -6.76 -18.72
C GLY A 186 -10.57 -5.57 -17.76
N LYS A 187 -10.72 -5.85 -16.45
CA LYS A 187 -10.84 -4.80 -15.42
C LYS A 187 -9.60 -3.90 -15.34
N HIS A 188 -8.41 -4.48 -15.52
CA HIS A 188 -7.18 -3.69 -15.52
C HIS A 188 -7.17 -2.73 -16.70
N GLY A 189 -7.48 -3.21 -17.91
CA GLY A 189 -7.60 -2.36 -19.09
C GLY A 189 -8.71 -1.30 -19.01
N ALA A 190 -9.70 -1.50 -18.13
CA ALA A 190 -10.78 -0.55 -17.88
C ALA A 190 -10.48 0.46 -16.75
N GLY A 191 -9.39 0.28 -15.98
CA GLY A 191 -9.11 1.11 -14.80
C GLY A 191 -10.01 0.81 -13.59
N GLU A 192 -10.61 -0.39 -13.56
CA GLU A 192 -11.62 -0.78 -12.56
C GLU A 192 -11.16 -2.00 -11.75
N LEU A 193 -9.87 -2.06 -11.39
CA LEU A 193 -9.35 -3.13 -10.55
C LEU A 193 -10.02 -3.13 -9.16
N ASN A 194 -10.09 -4.32 -8.57
CA ASN A 194 -10.56 -4.52 -7.21
C ASN A 194 -9.48 -5.20 -6.34
N TYR A 195 -9.72 -5.30 -5.04
CA TYR A 195 -8.75 -5.79 -4.05
C TYR A 195 -8.14 -7.17 -4.33
N SER A 196 -8.86 -8.05 -5.05
CA SER A 196 -8.45 -9.42 -5.33
C SER A 196 -8.06 -9.67 -6.78
N SER A 197 -7.97 -8.61 -7.59
CA SER A 197 -7.47 -8.70 -8.96
C SER A 197 -5.95 -8.89 -9.01
#